data_AF-F3AWB5-F1
#
_entry.id   AF-F3AWB5-F1
#
_cell.length_a   1.000
_cell.length_b   1.000
_cell.length_c   1.000
_cell.angle_alpha   90.00
_cell.angle_beta   90.00
_cell.angle_gamma   90.00
#
_symmetry.space_group_name_H-M   'P 1'
#
loop_
_entity.id
_entity.type
_entity.pdbx_description
1 polymer ?
#
loop_
_entity_poly.entity_id
_entity_poly.type
_entity_poly.pdbx_seq_one_letter_code
_entity_poly.pdbx_strand_id
1 'polypeptide(L)'
;MATSKVVYSGKTLIDLTEDTITEETLLRGYTAHKADGTKIVGTAFKDYPSRYSFLDTLQDSKGENILDKANNVIQGETVYKKV
;
A
#
# COMPACT_ATOMS: atom_id res chain seq x y z
N MET A 1 23.93 8.27 -16.99
CA MET A 1 24.04 6.84 -16.67
C MET A 1 24.03 6.69 -15.17
N ALA A 2 23.22 5.77 -14.64
CA ALA A 2 23.24 5.41 -13.23
C ALA A 2 24.40 4.46 -12.93
N THR A 3 24.89 4.46 -11.68
CA THR A 3 25.99 3.61 -11.23
C THR A 3 25.48 2.67 -10.16
N SER A 4 25.46 1.37 -10.45
CA SER A 4 25.03 0.32 -9.52
C SER A 4 26.18 -0.32 -8.74
N LYS A 5 27.41 -0.25 -9.26
CA LYS A 5 28.57 -0.91 -8.66
C LYS A 5 29.83 -0.06 -8.79
N VAL A 6 30.59 0.04 -7.71
CA VAL A 6 31.87 0.75 -7.67
C VAL A 6 32.93 -0.17 -7.07
N VAL A 7 33.97 -0.46 -7.85
CA VAL A 7 35.15 -1.23 -7.41
C VAL A 7 36.38 -0.34 -7.52
N TYR A 8 37.15 -0.24 -6.44
CA TYR A 8 38.36 0.57 -6.38
C TYR A 8 39.49 -0.26 -5.76
N SER A 9 40.63 -0.35 -6.46
CA SER A 9 41.81 -1.12 -6.04
C SER A 9 41.47 -2.58 -5.65
N GLY A 10 40.57 -3.21 -6.42
CA GLY A 10 40.12 -4.58 -6.18
C GLY A 10 39.09 -4.75 -5.04
N LYS A 11 38.70 -3.67 -4.36
CA LYS A 11 37.69 -3.68 -3.30
C LYS A 11 36.36 -3.11 -3.80
N THR A 12 35.28 -3.83 -3.57
CA THR A 12 33.92 -3.32 -3.80
C THR A 12 33.58 -2.27 -2.73
N LEU A 13 33.27 -1.06 -3.17
CA LEU A 13 32.85 0.06 -2.31
C LEU A 13 31.33 0.22 -2.29
N ILE A 14 30.69 -0.02 -3.43
CA ILE A 14 29.23 0.01 -3.60
C ILE A 14 28.86 -1.18 -4.47
N ASP A 15 27.80 -1.90 -4.07
CA ASP A 15 27.20 -2.97 -4.85
C ASP A 15 25.70 -2.98 -4.59
N LEU A 16 24.93 -2.40 -5.50
CA LEU A 16 23.48 -2.33 -5.40
C LEU A 16 22.81 -3.53 -6.09
N THR A 17 23.57 -4.43 -6.73
CA THR A 17 23.00 -5.42 -7.65
C THR A 17 21.98 -6.38 -7.02
N GLU A 18 22.06 -6.58 -5.71
CA GLU A 18 21.13 -7.43 -4.94
C GLU A 18 19.97 -6.65 -4.30
N ASP A 19 19.92 -5.32 -4.47
CA ASP A 19 18.85 -4.50 -3.90
C ASP A 19 17.51 -4.76 -4.60
N THR A 20 16.47 -4.98 -3.81
CA THR A 20 15.12 -5.30 -4.32
C THR A 20 14.14 -4.13 -4.21
N ILE A 21 14.61 -2.96 -3.80
CA ILE A 21 13.76 -1.79 -3.61
C ILE A 21 13.18 -1.29 -4.94
N THR A 22 11.89 -0.98 -4.92
CA THR A 22 11.13 -0.40 -6.04
C THR A 22 10.39 0.85 -5.57
N GLU A 23 9.77 1.59 -6.49
CA GLU A 23 8.94 2.74 -6.13
C GLU A 23 7.80 2.32 -5.19
N GLU A 24 7.14 1.20 -5.49
CA GLU A 24 5.95 0.70 -4.78
C GLU A 24 6.27 0.20 -3.37
N THR A 25 7.49 -0.28 -3.15
CA THR A 25 7.94 -0.81 -1.87
C THR A 25 8.60 0.26 -0.99
N LEU A 26 9.00 1.39 -1.57
CA LEU A 26 9.59 2.52 -0.85
C LEU A 26 8.51 3.47 -0.32
N LEU A 27 8.64 3.88 0.95
CA LEU A 27 7.71 4.80 1.60
C LEU A 27 7.59 6.12 0.81
N ARG A 28 6.35 6.57 0.62
CA ARG A 28 6.07 7.77 -0.19
C ARG A 28 6.85 8.99 0.28
N GLY A 29 7.49 9.67 -0.67
CA GLY A 29 8.28 10.89 -0.42
C GLY A 29 9.74 10.64 -0.05
N TYR A 30 10.13 9.39 0.24
CA TYR A 30 11.52 9.03 0.43
C TYR A 30 12.20 8.76 -0.92
N THR A 31 13.52 8.92 -0.97
CA THR A 31 14.32 8.61 -2.16
C THR A 31 15.28 7.45 -1.88
N ALA A 32 15.46 6.56 -2.84
CA ALA A 32 16.46 5.49 -2.80
C ALA A 32 17.07 5.28 -4.20
N HIS A 33 17.98 4.31 -4.33
CA HIS A 33 18.48 3.83 -5.62
C HIS A 33 18.05 2.37 -5.82
N LYS A 34 17.65 2.00 -7.04
CA LYS A 34 17.37 0.60 -7.40
C LYS A 34 18.68 -0.19 -7.63
N ALA A 35 18.57 -1.49 -7.88
CA ALA A 35 19.70 -2.33 -8.27
C ALA A 35 20.47 -1.85 -9.52
N ASP A 36 19.79 -1.15 -10.44
CA ASP A 36 20.41 -0.53 -11.62
C ASP A 36 21.10 0.83 -11.30
N GLY A 37 21.07 1.26 -10.04
CA GLY A 37 21.59 2.54 -9.56
C GLY A 37 20.68 3.74 -9.84
N THR A 38 19.50 3.55 -10.44
CA THR A 38 18.57 4.65 -10.75
C THR A 38 17.96 5.18 -9.47
N LYS A 39 18.01 6.51 -9.29
CA LYS A 39 17.33 7.17 -8.17
C LYS A 39 15.82 7.12 -8.37
N ILE A 40 15.09 6.70 -7.34
CA ILE A 40 13.63 6.59 -7.31
C ILE A 40 13.03 7.39 -6.15
N VAL A 41 11.75 7.72 -6.26
CA VAL A 41 10.93 8.30 -5.19
C VAL A 41 9.86 7.28 -4.82
N GLY A 42 9.65 7.05 -3.52
CA GLY A 42 8.68 6.08 -3.05
C GLY A 42 7.24 6.44 -3.40
N THR A 43 6.44 5.40 -3.64
CA THR A 43 5.01 5.46 -3.95
C THR A 43 4.20 4.48 -3.11
N ALA A 44 4.80 3.82 -2.09
CA ALA A 44 4.06 2.94 -1.20
C ALA A 44 2.81 3.63 -0.64
N PHE A 45 1.68 2.93 -0.69
CA PHE A 45 0.36 3.39 -0.25
C PHE A 45 -0.19 4.62 -0.99
N LYS A 46 0.33 4.97 -2.18
CA LYS A 46 -0.17 6.10 -2.98
C LYS A 46 -1.66 5.98 -3.28
N ASP A 47 -2.12 4.78 -3.62
CA ASP A 47 -3.50 4.49 -4.00
C ASP A 47 -4.33 3.90 -2.85
N TYR A 48 -3.77 3.83 -1.64
CA TYR A 48 -4.53 3.39 -0.47
C TYR A 48 -5.52 4.49 -0.09
N PRO A 49 -6.83 4.18 -0.06
CA PRO A 49 -7.82 5.18 0.31
C PRO A 49 -7.65 5.56 1.78
N SER A 50 -7.98 6.81 2.12
CA SER A 50 -8.01 7.25 3.52
C SER A 50 -9.10 6.54 4.33
N ARG A 51 -10.12 6.02 3.65
CA ARG A 51 -11.28 5.33 4.21
C ARG A 51 -11.72 4.21 3.28
N TYR A 52 -11.94 3.02 3.83
CA TYR A 52 -12.60 1.92 3.13
C TYR A 52 -13.81 1.48 3.96
N SER A 53 -14.98 1.38 3.31
CA SER A 53 -16.24 1.05 3.96
C SER A 53 -16.82 -0.23 3.38
N PHE A 54 -17.28 -1.13 4.25
CA PHE A 54 -18.06 -2.32 3.91
C PHE A 54 -19.48 -2.12 4.43
N LEU A 55 -20.48 -2.40 3.58
CA LEU A 55 -21.89 -2.35 3.96
C LEU A 55 -22.41 -3.78 4.03
N ASP A 56 -22.92 -4.16 5.19
CA ASP A 56 -23.49 -5.48 5.43
C ASP A 56 -24.96 -5.35 5.78
N THR A 57 -25.82 -6.18 5.19
CA THR A 57 -27.24 -6.24 5.55
C THR A 57 -27.38 -6.83 6.95
N LEU A 58 -28.13 -6.15 7.82
CA LEU A 58 -28.43 -6.67 9.14
C LEU A 58 -29.59 -7.67 9.05
N GLN A 59 -29.36 -8.87 9.58
CA GLN A 59 -30.35 -9.94 9.65
C GLN A 59 -30.64 -10.33 11.09
N ASP A 60 -31.85 -10.80 11.35
CA ASP A 60 -32.19 -11.39 12.64
C ASP A 60 -31.62 -12.81 12.79
N SER A 61 -31.88 -13.46 13.93
CA SER A 61 -31.39 -14.81 14.20
C SER A 61 -32.00 -15.90 13.31
N LYS A 62 -32.99 -15.57 12.49
CA LYS A 62 -33.64 -16.48 11.52
C LYS A 62 -33.13 -16.23 10.09
N GLY A 63 -32.30 -15.21 9.88
CA GLY A 63 -31.76 -14.83 8.57
C GLY A 63 -32.63 -13.84 7.80
N GLU A 64 -33.66 -13.27 8.43
CA GLU A 64 -34.54 -12.30 7.78
C GLU A 64 -33.96 -10.88 7.88
N ASN A 65 -34.11 -10.08 6.82
CA ASN A 65 -33.60 -8.71 6.79
C ASN A 65 -34.32 -7.84 7.81
N ILE A 66 -33.55 -7.09 8.60
CA ILE A 66 -34.11 -6.09 9.51
C ILE A 66 -34.45 -4.84 8.70
N LEU A 67 -35.69 -4.36 8.84
CA LEU A 67 -36.21 -3.21 8.10
C LEU A 67 -36.40 -1.98 9.00
N ASP A 68 -36.26 -0.79 8.43
CA ASP A 68 -36.63 0.47 9.08
C ASP A 68 -38.16 0.70 9.03
N LYS A 69 -38.63 1.83 9.59
CA LYS A 69 -40.06 2.20 9.61
C LYS A 69 -40.66 2.48 8.23
N ALA A 70 -39.85 2.63 7.20
CA ALA A 70 -40.25 2.84 5.82
C ALA A 70 -40.08 1.57 4.96
N ASN A 71 -39.82 0.41 5.60
CA ASN A 71 -39.56 -0.89 4.98
C ASN A 71 -38.26 -0.97 4.16
N ASN A 72 -37.27 -0.12 4.42
CA ASN A 72 -35.95 -0.25 3.80
C ASN A 72 -35.07 -1.20 4.63
N VAL A 73 -34.21 -1.97 3.94
CA VAL A 73 -33.23 -2.85 4.60
C VAL A 73 -32.19 -2.01 5.34
N ILE A 74 -31.98 -2.32 6.63
CA ILE A 74 -30.95 -1.69 7.43
C ILE A 74 -29.60 -2.34 7.12
N GLN A 75 -28.59 -1.49 6.89
CA GLN A 75 -27.21 -1.91 6.65
C GLN A 75 -26.30 -1.40 7.79
N GLY A 76 -25.41 -2.27 8.26
CA GLY A 76 -24.28 -1.89 9.09
C GLY A 76 -23.12 -1.41 8.23
N GLU A 77 -22.40 -0.37 8.67
CA GLU A 77 -21.19 0.10 8.00
C GLU A 77 -19.95 -0.24 8.85
N THR A 78 -19.07 -1.10 8.32
CA THR A 78 -17.74 -1.33 8.89
C THR A 78 -16.72 -0.45 8.16
N VAL A 79 -16.04 0.43 8.90
CA VAL A 79 -15.12 1.42 8.33
C VAL A 79 -13.68 1.20 8.79
N TYR A 80 -12.78 0.99 7.83
CA TYR A 80 -11.33 1.03 8.05
C TYR A 80 -10.81 2.42 7.68
N LYS A 81 -10.15 3.08 8.63
CA LYS A 81 -9.53 4.39 8.42
C LYS A 81 -8.02 4.26 8.55
N LYS A 82 -7.31 4.94 7.67
CA LYS A 82 -5.88 5.15 7.82
C LYS A 82 -5.66 6.07 9.02
N VAL A 83 -4.95 5.58 10.04
CA VAL A 83 -4.49 6.34 11.23
C VAL A 83 -3.10 6.92 11.01
#